data_AF-A0A9D8V9G4-F1
#
_entry.id   AF-A0A9D8V9G4-F1
#
_cell.length_a   1.000
_cell.length_b   1.000
_cell.length_c   1.000
_cell.angle_alpha   90.00
_cell.angle_beta   90.00
_cell.angle_gamma   90.00
#
_symmetry.space_group_name_H-M   'P 1'
#
loop_
_entity.id
_entity.type
_entity.pdbx_description
1 polymer ?
#
loop_
_entity_poly.entity_id
_entity_poly.type
_entity_poly.pdbx_seq_one_letter_code
_entity_poly.pdbx_strand_id
1 'polypeptide(L)'
;MKKISLATLVLTSSLGLGAALADVGTGLVGNTVTLTSDDGAVTKIFYADASNLVVKTAEGTEIPGTWRVEDNKICTSAGDTPESCTAPIDEAPAVGSAGSIDGEAGSVSWTVTAGRDF
;
A
#
# COMPACT_ATOMS: atom_id res chain seq x y z
N MET A 1 -0.28 -43.21 -49.80
CA MET A 1 -0.66 -41.88 -50.36
C MET A 1 -1.67 -41.28 -49.39
N LYS A 2 -1.60 -40.06 -48.87
CA LYS A 2 -0.96 -38.81 -49.30
C LYS A 2 -0.68 -38.01 -48.01
N LYS A 3 0.52 -37.44 -47.94
CA LYS A 3 1.02 -36.59 -46.85
C LYS A 3 0.20 -35.29 -46.84
N ILE A 4 -0.29 -34.84 -45.70
CA ILE A 4 -0.81 -33.48 -45.54
C ILE A 4 -0.16 -32.85 -44.31
N SER A 5 0.27 -31.63 -44.54
CA SER A 5 1.36 -30.91 -43.91
C SER A 5 0.98 -30.19 -42.62
N LEU A 6 2.03 -29.89 -41.84
CA LEU A 6 2.19 -28.81 -40.88
C LEU A 6 1.29 -27.58 -41.10
N ALA A 7 0.70 -27.08 -40.02
CA ALA A 7 0.54 -25.66 -39.78
C ALA A 7 0.63 -25.39 -38.26
N THR A 8 1.82 -25.05 -37.80
CA THR A 8 2.06 -24.52 -36.45
C THR A 8 1.53 -23.09 -36.41
N LEU A 9 0.42 -22.86 -35.72
CA LEU A 9 -0.04 -21.50 -35.40
C LEU A 9 0.39 -21.19 -33.97
N VAL A 10 1.60 -20.66 -33.82
CA VAL A 10 2.06 -20.01 -32.58
C VAL A 10 1.32 -18.67 -32.48
N LEU A 11 0.18 -18.64 -31.77
CA LEU A 11 -0.31 -17.39 -31.20
C LEU A 11 0.52 -17.10 -29.95
N THR A 12 1.67 -16.48 -30.14
CA THR A 12 2.27 -15.63 -29.11
C THR A 12 1.39 -14.38 -28.99
N SER A 13 0.28 -14.50 -28.27
CA SER A 13 -0.34 -13.34 -27.65
C SER A 13 0.57 -12.91 -26.51
N SER A 14 1.60 -12.15 -26.88
CA SER A 14 2.33 -11.27 -25.98
C SER A 14 1.33 -10.31 -25.34
N LEU A 15 0.75 -10.71 -24.21
CA LEU A 15 0.20 -9.79 -23.22
C LEU A 15 1.40 -9.11 -22.54
N GLY A 16 2.14 -8.36 -23.34
CA GLY A 16 3.18 -7.47 -22.87
C GLY A 16 2.52 -6.20 -22.38
N LEU A 17 2.74 -5.94 -21.08
CA LEU A 17 3.06 -4.61 -20.57
C LEU A 17 1.95 -3.57 -20.74
N GLY A 18 0.92 -3.77 -19.92
CA GLY A 18 0.01 -2.72 -19.50
C GLY A 18 -0.40 -2.99 -18.06
N ALA A 19 0.57 -3.17 -17.15
CA ALA A 19 0.29 -2.87 -15.76
C ALA A 19 -0.02 -1.36 -15.75
N ALA A 20 -1.30 -1.01 -15.89
CA ALA A 20 -1.80 0.18 -15.26
C ALA A 20 -1.22 0.11 -13.84
N LEU A 21 -0.36 1.06 -13.48
CA LEU A 21 0.15 1.18 -12.12
C LEU A 21 -1.10 1.10 -11.25
N ALA A 22 -1.29 -0.03 -10.56
CA ALA A 22 -2.36 -0.13 -9.60
C ALA A 22 -2.13 1.05 -8.67
N ASP A 23 -3.13 1.91 -8.53
CA ASP A 23 -3.06 3.04 -7.60
C ASP A 23 -2.48 2.48 -6.30
N VAL A 24 -1.32 3.02 -5.87
CA VAL A 24 -0.53 2.45 -4.77
C VAL A 24 -1.31 2.36 -3.46
N GLY A 25 -2.46 3.04 -3.38
CA GLY A 25 -3.40 2.97 -2.27
C GLY A 25 -4.43 1.82 -2.33
N THR A 26 -4.65 1.20 -3.49
CA THR A 26 -5.78 0.26 -3.69
C THR A 26 -5.72 -0.93 -2.72
N GLY A 27 -4.53 -1.47 -2.47
CA GLY A 27 -4.34 -2.61 -1.57
C GLY A 27 -4.53 -2.27 -0.08
N LEU A 28 -4.62 -0.98 0.26
CA LEU A 28 -4.82 -0.52 1.63
C LEU A 28 -6.29 -0.37 2.01
N VAL A 29 -7.16 -0.10 1.03
CA VAL A 29 -8.59 0.13 1.29
C VAL A 29 -9.21 -1.06 2.03
N GLY A 30 -9.83 -0.78 3.18
CA GLY A 30 -10.43 -1.75 4.07
C GLY A 30 -9.43 -2.50 4.97
N ASN A 31 -8.16 -2.09 4.99
CA ASN A 31 -7.07 -2.78 5.70
C ASN A 31 -6.31 -1.84 6.65
N THR A 32 -5.49 -2.44 7.52
CA THR A 32 -4.70 -1.72 8.52
C THR A 32 -3.22 -1.77 8.19
N VAL A 33 -2.55 -0.62 8.18
CA VAL A 33 -1.10 -0.51 8.20
C VAL A 33 -0.64 -0.34 9.64
N THR A 34 0.23 -1.23 10.11
CA THR A 34 0.89 -1.10 11.41
C THR A 34 2.29 -0.57 11.20
N LEU A 35 2.60 0.57 11.81
CA LEU A 35 3.91 1.20 11.83
C LEU A 35 4.56 0.99 13.20
N THR A 36 5.79 0.50 13.21
CA THR A 36 6.58 0.28 14.42
C THR A 36 7.88 1.08 14.31
N SER A 37 8.03 2.06 15.18
CA SER A 37 9.27 2.84 15.32
C SER A 37 10.37 2.02 16.01
N ASP A 38 11.61 2.51 15.93
CA ASP A 38 12.79 1.89 16.54
C ASP A 38 12.74 1.82 18.07
N ASP A 39 12.06 2.77 18.71
CA ASP A 39 11.75 2.79 20.14
C ASP A 39 10.65 1.80 20.56
N GLY A 40 10.05 1.10 19.60
CA GLY A 40 8.96 0.14 19.80
C GLY A 40 7.57 0.76 19.87
N ALA A 41 7.43 2.07 19.64
CA ALA A 41 6.13 2.71 19.55
C ALA A 41 5.36 2.17 18.33
N VAL A 42 4.10 1.79 18.54
CA VAL A 42 3.24 1.23 17.50
C VAL A 42 2.11 2.18 17.18
N THR A 43 2.00 2.59 15.92
CA THR A 43 0.87 3.34 15.39
C THR A 43 0.15 2.48 14.36
N LYS A 44 -1.18 2.42 14.41
CA LYS A 44 -1.98 1.69 13.42
C LYS A 44 -2.82 2.66 12.61
N ILE A 45 -2.87 2.47 11.30
CA ILE A 45 -3.64 3.30 10.38
C ILE A 45 -4.62 2.39 9.64
N PHE A 46 -5.91 2.54 9.92
CA PHE A 46 -6.97 1.86 9.20
C PHE A 46 -7.46 2.72 8.04
N TYR A 47 -7.27 2.25 6.81
CA TYR A 47 -7.72 2.93 5.60
C TYR A 47 -9.17 2.53 5.31
N ALA A 48 -10.13 3.25 5.89
CA ALA A 48 -11.54 2.87 5.88
C ALA A 48 -12.14 2.81 4.46
N ASP A 49 -11.76 3.77 3.61
CA ASP A 49 -12.12 3.82 2.19
C ASP A 49 -11.02 4.54 1.39
N ALA A 50 -11.28 4.88 0.13
CA ALA A 50 -10.34 5.53 -0.78
C ALA A 50 -9.94 6.97 -0.38
N SER A 51 -10.51 7.52 0.69
CA SER A 51 -10.31 8.92 1.12
C SER A 51 -10.21 9.09 2.63
N ASN A 52 -10.79 8.18 3.42
CA ASN A 52 -10.84 8.28 4.88
C ASN A 52 -9.94 7.25 5.56
N LEU A 53 -9.35 7.66 6.68
CA LEU A 53 -8.59 6.78 7.57
C LEU A 53 -8.88 7.03 9.05
N VAL A 54 -8.44 6.11 9.89
CA VAL A 54 -8.41 6.25 11.35
C VAL A 54 -7.03 5.85 11.84
N VAL A 55 -6.35 6.77 12.54
CA VAL A 55 -5.06 6.52 13.17
C VAL A 55 -5.28 6.16 14.63
N LYS A 56 -4.82 4.99 15.08
CA LYS A 56 -4.65 4.65 16.48
C LYS A 56 -3.21 4.89 16.89
N THR A 57 -3.00 5.88 17.74
CA THR A 57 -1.66 6.22 18.25
C THR A 57 -1.16 5.16 19.23
N ALA A 58 0.14 5.22 19.57
CA ALA A 58 0.73 4.33 20.57
C ALA A 58 0.08 4.44 21.96
N GLU A 59 -0.57 5.58 22.25
CA GLU A 59 -1.33 5.81 23.49
C GLU A 59 -2.75 5.21 23.45
N GLY A 60 -3.16 4.67 22.30
CA GLY A 60 -4.48 4.06 22.09
C GLY A 60 -5.56 5.03 21.64
N THR A 61 -5.25 6.32 21.47
CA THR A 61 -6.18 7.34 20.98
C THR A 61 -6.46 7.15 19.50
N GLU A 62 -7.73 7.19 19.12
CA GLU A 62 -8.16 7.16 17.72
C GLU A 62 -8.37 8.56 17.18
N ILE A 63 -7.76 8.85 16.04
CA ILE A 63 -7.80 10.15 15.38
C ILE A 63 -8.31 9.93 13.94
N PRO A 64 -9.47 10.50 13.57
CA PRO A 64 -9.94 10.44 12.19
C PRO A 64 -9.04 11.29 11.28
N GLY A 65 -8.95 10.90 10.03
CA GLY A 65 -8.13 11.58 9.05
C GLY A 65 -8.53 11.26 7.61
N THR A 66 -7.76 11.83 6.69
CA THR A 66 -7.93 11.65 5.26
C THR A 66 -6.63 11.22 4.62
N TRP A 67 -6.73 10.65 3.42
CA TRP A 67 -5.57 10.30 2.62
C TRP A 67 -5.87 10.41 1.13
N ARG A 68 -4.79 10.51 0.35
CA ARG A 68 -4.82 10.47 -1.10
C ARG A 68 -3.55 9.88 -1.66
N VAL A 69 -3.58 9.53 -2.94
CA VAL A 69 -2.39 9.14 -3.69
C VAL A 69 -2.02 10.26 -4.66
N GLU A 70 -0.75 10.66 -4.61
CA GLU A 70 -0.18 11.72 -5.45
C GLU A 70 1.24 11.29 -5.87
N ASP A 71 1.52 11.23 -7.17
CA ASP A 71 2.83 10.82 -7.71
C ASP A 71 3.41 9.50 -7.14
N ASN A 72 2.57 8.46 -7.03
CA ASN A 72 2.90 7.16 -6.41
C ASN A 72 3.30 7.27 -4.92
N LYS A 73 2.88 8.32 -4.22
CA LYS A 73 3.05 8.49 -2.78
C LYS A 73 1.70 8.39 -2.10
N ILE A 74 1.70 7.87 -0.88
CA ILE A 74 0.54 7.91 -0.02
C ILE A 74 0.68 9.13 0.89
N CYS A 75 -0.25 10.07 0.76
CA CYS A 75 -0.32 11.27 1.59
C CYS A 75 -1.45 11.12 2.60
N THR A 76 -1.15 11.35 3.88
CA THR A 76 -2.10 11.19 4.99
C THR A 76 -2.14 12.45 5.85
N SER A 77 -3.32 12.80 6.35
CA SER A 77 -3.52 13.85 7.36
C SER A 77 -4.47 13.33 8.44
N ALA A 78 -4.14 13.54 9.72
CA ALA A 78 -4.97 13.11 10.85
C ALA A 78 -5.04 14.17 11.94
N GLY A 79 -6.25 14.49 12.42
CA GLY A 79 -6.45 15.57 13.39
C GLY A 79 -5.89 16.91 12.89
N ASP A 80 -5.14 17.61 13.75
CA ASP A 80 -4.51 18.90 13.42
C ASP A 80 -3.09 18.75 12.84
N THR A 81 -2.66 17.52 12.51
CA THR A 81 -1.32 17.31 11.94
C THR A 81 -1.29 17.68 10.45
N PRO A 82 -0.22 18.39 10.00
CA PRO A 82 -0.05 18.67 8.59
C PRO A 82 0.05 17.37 7.81
N GLU A 83 -0.41 17.41 6.56
CA GLU A 83 -0.30 16.27 5.66
C GLU A 83 1.16 15.84 5.51
N SER A 84 1.38 14.53 5.57
CA SER A 84 2.68 13.90 5.34
C SER A 84 2.55 12.83 4.27
N CYS A 85 3.51 12.78 3.36
CA CYS A 85 3.54 11.82 2.26
C CYS A 85 4.72 10.86 2.40
N THR A 86 4.51 9.61 1.99
CA THR A 86 5.61 8.65 1.84
C THR A 86 6.59 9.10 0.74
N ALA A 87 7.76 8.47 0.70
CA ALA A 87 8.55 8.42 -0.54
C ALA A 87 7.73 7.74 -1.67
N PRO A 88 8.11 7.93 -2.94
CA PRO A 88 7.51 7.18 -4.05
C PRO A 88 7.56 5.67 -3.79
N ILE A 89 6.45 5.00 -4.06
CA ILE A 89 6.27 3.56 -3.83
C ILE A 89 6.40 2.85 -5.17
N ASP A 90 7.40 1.96 -5.27
CA ASP A 90 7.62 1.15 -6.47
C ASP A 90 6.68 -0.06 -6.55
N GLU A 91 6.35 -0.65 -5.40
CA GLU A 91 5.45 -1.80 -5.28
C GLU A 91 4.28 -1.49 -4.35
N ALA A 92 3.06 -1.52 -4.90
CA ALA A 92 1.85 -1.17 -4.16
C ALA A 92 1.63 -2.11 -2.96
N PRO A 93 1.53 -1.58 -1.72
CA PRO A 93 1.29 -2.40 -0.54
C PRO A 93 -0.12 -3.01 -0.56
N ALA A 94 -0.21 -4.26 -0.13
CA ALA A 94 -1.46 -5.00 0.06
C ALA A 94 -1.36 -5.88 1.31
N VAL A 95 -2.47 -6.50 1.73
CA VAL A 95 -2.48 -7.42 2.88
C VAL A 95 -1.38 -8.47 2.75
N GLY A 96 -0.59 -8.62 3.82
CA GLY A 96 0.56 -9.53 3.86
C GLY A 96 1.87 -8.88 3.43
N SER A 97 1.85 -7.68 2.83
CA SER A 97 3.05 -6.89 2.57
C SER A 97 3.66 -6.38 3.88
N ALA A 98 4.99 -6.29 3.89
CA ALA A 98 5.76 -5.74 4.98
C ALA A 98 7.06 -5.11 4.44
N GLY A 99 7.64 -4.20 5.21
CA GLY A 99 8.91 -3.57 4.87
C GLY A 99 9.44 -2.68 5.99
N SER A 100 10.47 -1.90 5.66
CA SER A 100 10.99 -0.85 6.52
C SER A 100 11.23 0.42 5.71
N ILE A 101 11.09 1.56 6.36
CA ILE A 101 11.42 2.88 5.81
C ILE A 101 12.49 3.47 6.70
N ASP A 102 13.68 3.67 6.16
CA ASP A 102 14.77 4.35 6.86
C ASP A 102 14.64 5.87 6.65
N GLY A 103 14.56 6.62 7.75
CA GLY A 103 14.55 8.07 7.77
C GLY A 103 15.64 8.65 8.67
N GLU A 104 15.84 9.97 8.61
CA GLU A 104 16.79 10.68 9.49
C GLU A 104 16.46 10.49 10.98
N ALA A 105 15.17 10.28 11.31
CA ALA A 105 14.69 10.08 12.67
C ALA A 105 14.76 8.61 13.14
N GLY A 106 15.17 7.67 12.30
CA GLY A 106 15.18 6.23 12.60
C GLY A 106 14.50 5.38 11.53
N SER A 107 14.50 4.07 11.73
CA SER A 107 13.84 3.11 10.85
C SER A 107 12.43 2.82 11.36
N VAL A 108 11.44 2.86 10.47
CA VAL A 108 10.05 2.49 10.76
C VAL A 108 9.71 1.23 10.00
N SER A 109 9.46 0.14 10.72
CA SER A 109 8.93 -1.10 10.15
C SER A 109 7.43 -0.96 9.89
N TRP A 110 6.95 -1.52 8.79
CA TRP A 110 5.53 -1.50 8.45
C TRP A 110 5.02 -2.87 8.02
N THR A 111 3.74 -3.14 8.29
CA THR A 111 3.02 -4.35 7.85
C THR A 111 1.59 -4.00 7.49
N VAL A 112 0.99 -4.73 6.55
CA VAL A 112 -0.43 -4.58 6.18
C VAL A 112 -1.22 -5.81 6.60
N THR A 113 -2.24 -5.61 7.42
CA THR A 113 -3.14 -6.67 7.91
C THR A 113 -4.56 -6.44 7.40
N ALA A 114 -5.31 -7.52 7.21
CA ALA A 114 -6.68 -7.45 6.70
C ALA A 114 -7.62 -6.82 7.73
N GLY A 115 -8.52 -5.95 7.26
CA GLY A 115 -9.56 -5.37 8.10
C GLY A 115 -9.06 -4.30 9.07
N ARG A 116 -9.94 -3.91 10.00
CA ARG A 116 -9.62 -3.00 11.11
C ARG A 116 -9.01 -3.80 12.26
N ASP A 117 -7.74 -3.57 12.54
CA ASP A 117 -6.97 -4.35 13.52
C ASP A 117 -6.77 -3.59 14.85
N PHE A 118 -7.85 -3.02 15.39
CA PHE A 118 -7.89 -2.40 16.73
C PHE A 118 -9.29 -2.00 17.21
#